data_AF-A0A258BD88-F1
#
_entry.id   AF-A0A258BD88-F1
#
_cell.length_a   1.000
_cell.length_b   1.000
_cell.length_c   1.000
_cell.angle_alpha   90.00
_cell.angle_beta   90.00
_cell.angle_gamma   90.00
#
_symmetry.space_group_name_H-M   'P 1'
#
loop_
_entity.id
_entity.type
_entity.pdbx_description
1 polymer ?
#
loop_
_entity_poly.entity_id
_entity_poly.type
_entity_poly.pdbx_seq_one_letter_code
_entity_poly.pdbx_strand_id
1 'polypeptide(L)'
;MLITEDLQEKLRSASSIRHPFQGDRIWKTVEGGWFIVDEVVGKHEMITYAVALSPTGSITGIEVMEYVESYGYEVAEAQWRQQFTGKSAAHPIKLNKDIQNIGGATLSCKHLTDGVKRVAVFYELALKPLSSAAKVK
;
A
#
# COMPACT_ATOMS: atom_id res chain seq x y z
N MET A 1 -9.22 -13.09 13.77
CA MET A 1 -8.43 -11.89 13.43
C MET A 1 -8.33 -11.82 11.91
N LEU A 2 -8.52 -10.65 11.29
CA LEU A 2 -8.49 -10.50 9.81
C LEU A 2 -7.11 -10.85 9.22
N ILE A 3 -6.07 -10.72 10.04
CA ILE A 3 -4.68 -10.99 9.69
C ILE A 3 -4.30 -12.37 10.23
N THR A 4 -4.18 -13.35 9.33
CA THR A 4 -3.73 -14.72 9.63
C THR A 4 -2.27 -14.90 9.23
N GLU A 5 -1.60 -15.95 9.74
CA GLU A 5 -0.21 -16.27 9.34
C GLU A 5 -0.08 -16.54 7.84
N ASP A 6 -1.04 -17.27 7.25
CA ASP A 6 -1.11 -17.51 5.81
C ASP A 6 -1.26 -16.21 5.00
N LEU A 7 -2.09 -15.26 5.49
CA LEU A 7 -2.22 -13.97 4.85
C LEU A 7 -0.91 -13.16 4.95
N GLN A 8 -0.25 -13.14 6.11
CA GLN A 8 1.04 -12.48 6.28
C GLN A 8 2.10 -13.04 5.31
N GLU A 9 2.16 -14.36 5.16
CA GLU A 9 3.10 -15.00 4.24
C GLU A 9 2.85 -14.58 2.79
N LYS A 10 1.58 -14.60 2.36
CA LYS A 10 1.18 -14.15 1.02
C LYS A 10 1.54 -12.70 0.78
N LEU A 11 1.31 -11.82 1.76
CA LEU A 11 1.66 -10.40 1.67
C LEU A 11 3.17 -10.20 1.59
N ARG A 12 3.95 -10.92 2.39
CA ARG A 12 5.43 -10.88 2.36
C ARG A 12 5.96 -11.34 1.01
N SER A 13 5.47 -12.46 0.49
CA SER A 13 5.85 -12.99 -0.81
C SER A 13 5.55 -12.01 -1.95
N ALA A 14 4.42 -11.32 -1.89
CA ALA A 14 4.01 -10.37 -2.93
C ALA A 14 4.71 -9.01 -2.89
N SER A 15 5.18 -8.56 -1.72
CA SER A 15 5.70 -7.20 -1.51
C SER A 15 7.17 -7.13 -1.10
N SER A 16 7.85 -8.25 -0.83
CA SER A 16 9.20 -8.28 -0.26
C SER A 16 9.36 -7.58 1.10
N ILE A 17 8.27 -7.12 1.72
CA ILE A 17 8.30 -6.47 3.04
C ILE A 17 8.29 -7.53 4.12
N ARG A 18 9.28 -7.45 5.03
CA ARG A 18 9.40 -8.37 6.18
C ARG A 18 8.68 -7.86 7.43
N HIS A 19 8.51 -6.54 7.55
CA HIS A 19 7.74 -5.99 8.66
C HIS A 19 6.28 -6.46 8.55
N PRO A 20 5.69 -7.07 9.59
CA PRO A 20 4.34 -7.59 9.53
C PRO A 20 3.31 -6.51 9.17
N PHE A 21 2.30 -6.89 8.39
CA PHE A 21 1.16 -6.01 8.15
C PHE A 21 0.25 -5.99 9.40
N GLN A 22 0.07 -4.83 10.04
CA GLN A 22 -0.69 -4.77 11.30
C GLN A 22 -2.19 -4.95 11.08
N GLY A 23 -2.75 -4.32 10.04
CA GLY A 23 -4.16 -4.47 9.66
C GLY A 23 -5.16 -3.97 10.69
N ASP A 24 -4.75 -3.07 11.57
CA ASP A 24 -5.54 -2.43 12.62
C ASP A 24 -6.20 -1.12 12.16
N ARG A 25 -5.65 -0.49 11.10
CA ARG A 25 -6.09 0.79 10.54
C ARG A 25 -6.70 0.62 9.14
N ILE A 26 -7.93 0.10 9.10
CA ILE A 26 -8.67 -0.19 7.86
C ILE A 26 -10.10 0.34 7.98
N TRP A 27 -10.51 1.18 7.03
CA TRP A 27 -11.86 1.75 6.98
C TRP A 27 -12.48 1.54 5.60
N LYS A 28 -13.79 1.26 5.57
CA LYS A 28 -14.58 1.20 4.34
C LYS A 28 -15.31 2.52 4.14
N THR A 29 -15.26 3.07 2.93
CA THR A 29 -15.98 4.30 2.59
C THR A 29 -17.46 4.02 2.30
N VAL A 30 -18.29 5.06 2.36
CA VAL A 30 -19.73 4.95 2.03
C VAL A 30 -19.98 4.53 0.59
N GLU A 31 -19.08 4.87 -0.32
CA GLU A 31 -19.11 4.49 -1.74
C GLU A 31 -18.58 3.06 -1.97
N GLY A 32 -18.15 2.37 -0.92
CA GLY A 32 -17.65 0.99 -0.97
C GLY A 32 -16.16 0.84 -1.25
N GLY A 33 -15.42 1.94 -1.28
CA GLY A 33 -13.96 1.94 -1.34
C GLY A 33 -13.33 1.66 0.02
N TRP A 34 -11.99 1.72 0.08
CA TRP A 34 -11.24 1.45 1.30
C TRP A 34 -10.15 2.50 1.52
N PHE A 35 -9.94 2.83 2.79
CA PHE A 35 -8.82 3.64 3.26
C PHE A 35 -8.01 2.78 4.23
N ILE A 36 -6.73 2.58 3.93
CA ILE A 36 -5.85 1.69 4.70
C ILE A 36 -4.59 2.46 5.05
N VAL A 37 -4.22 2.46 6.33
CA VAL A 37 -2.94 2.99 6.80
C VAL A 37 -2.04 1.82 7.15
N ASP A 38 -0.79 1.91 6.71
CA ASP A 38 0.22 0.88 6.87
C ASP A 38 1.59 1.52 7.05
N GLU A 39 2.58 0.71 7.44
CA GLU A 39 3.92 1.17 7.76
C GLU A 39 4.97 0.33 7.06
N VAL A 40 5.99 1.01 6.55
CA VAL A 40 7.18 0.39 5.97
C VAL A 40 8.43 0.93 6.65
N VAL A 41 9.45 0.09 6.72
CA VAL A 41 10.74 0.49 7.27
C VAL A 41 11.38 1.52 6.33
N GLY A 42 11.82 2.66 6.83
CA GLY A 42 12.67 3.61 6.13
C GLY A 42 14.14 3.17 6.14
N LYS A 43 15.06 4.12 6.24
CA LYS A 43 16.47 3.84 6.49
C LYS A 43 16.76 3.57 7.97
N HIS A 44 16.09 4.31 8.85
CA HIS A 44 16.26 4.31 10.30
C HIS A 44 14.91 4.31 11.02
N GLU A 45 13.89 4.98 10.46
CA GLU A 45 12.57 5.15 11.08
C GLU A 45 11.45 4.51 10.25
N MET A 46 10.28 4.31 10.85
CA MET A 46 9.10 3.86 10.10
C MET A 46 8.53 5.00 9.26
N ILE A 47 8.02 4.66 8.08
CA ILE A 47 7.26 5.56 7.22
C ILE A 47 5.79 5.13 7.30
N THR A 48 4.94 6.00 7.84
CA THR A 48 3.50 5.78 7.90
C THR A 48 2.87 6.33 6.63
N TYR A 49 2.10 5.51 5.92
CA TYR A 49 1.44 5.91 4.68
C TYR A 49 0.02 5.38 4.61
N ALA A 50 -0.81 6.11 3.87
CA ALA A 50 -2.18 5.72 3.59
C ALA A 50 -2.36 5.39 2.11
N VAL A 51 -3.24 4.44 1.83
CA VAL A 51 -3.66 4.07 0.47
C VAL A 51 -5.18 4.11 0.40
N ALA A 52 -5.69 4.87 -0.56
CA ALA A 52 -7.10 4.87 -0.91
C ALA A 52 -7.34 3.93 -2.09
N LEU A 53 -8.34 3.06 -1.96
CA LEU A 53 -8.74 2.08 -2.96
C LEU A 53 -10.20 2.30 -3.36
N SER A 54 -10.48 2.16 -4.65
CA SER A 54 -11.84 2.10 -5.19
C SER A 54 -12.55 0.82 -4.72
N PRO A 55 -13.89 0.73 -4.93
CA PRO A 55 -14.63 -0.52 -4.70
C PRO A 55 -14.18 -1.70 -5.57
N THR A 56 -13.34 -1.46 -6.57
CA THR A 56 -12.77 -2.49 -7.45
C THR A 56 -11.31 -2.83 -7.11
N GLY A 57 -10.72 -2.17 -6.11
CA GLY A 57 -9.33 -2.39 -5.70
C GLY A 57 -8.29 -1.60 -6.50
N SER A 58 -8.72 -0.65 -7.32
CA SER A 58 -7.81 0.30 -7.98
C SER A 58 -7.40 1.38 -7.00
N ILE A 59 -6.11 1.72 -6.98
CA ILE A 59 -5.56 2.78 -6.15
C ILE A 59 -6.09 4.13 -6.67
N THR A 60 -6.73 4.90 -5.80
CA THR A 60 -7.23 6.25 -6.12
C THR A 60 -6.29 7.33 -5.60
N GLY A 61 -5.43 6.99 -4.64
CA GLY A 61 -4.40 7.87 -4.12
C GLY A 61 -3.57 7.20 -3.03
N ILE A 62 -2.39 7.77 -2.78
CA ILE A 62 -1.54 7.41 -1.64
C ILE A 62 -1.13 8.69 -0.92
N GLU A 63 -0.93 8.67 0.38
CA GLU A 63 -0.46 9.83 1.16
C GLU A 63 0.62 9.38 2.15
N VAL A 64 1.68 10.18 2.32
CA VAL A 64 2.69 9.93 3.35
C VAL A 64 2.27 10.72 4.59
N MET A 65 2.00 10.01 5.68
CA MET A 65 1.41 10.59 6.89
C MET A 65 2.45 10.98 7.91
N GLU A 66 3.49 10.17 8.04
CA GLU A 66 4.61 10.42 8.94
C GLU A 66 5.90 9.99 8.27
N TYR A 67 6.88 10.89 8.29
CA TYR A 67 8.21 10.67 7.75
C TYR A 67 9.21 11.43 8.61
N VAL A 68 9.99 10.71 9.40
CA VAL A 68 10.83 11.30 10.46
C VAL A 68 12.31 11.38 10.06
N GLU A 69 12.66 11.00 8.83
CA GLU A 69 14.06 11.00 8.38
C GLU A 69 14.47 12.31 7.70
N SER A 70 15.75 12.66 7.81
CA SER A 70 16.30 13.90 7.24
C SER A 70 16.39 13.93 5.72
N TYR A 71 16.29 12.77 5.04
CA TYR A 71 16.40 12.64 3.59
C TYR A 71 15.37 11.64 3.08
N GLY A 72 14.93 11.80 1.83
CA GLY A 72 13.99 10.90 1.17
C GLY A 72 12.53 11.32 1.28
N TYR A 73 12.24 12.48 1.88
CA TYR A 73 10.88 13.06 2.00
C TYR A 73 10.26 13.36 0.64
N GLU A 74 11.04 13.39 -0.44
CA GLU A 74 10.57 13.62 -1.81
C GLU A 74 9.49 12.60 -2.24
N VAL A 75 9.38 11.44 -1.57
CA VAL A 75 8.27 10.50 -1.77
C VAL A 75 6.89 11.04 -1.35
N ALA A 76 6.84 12.10 -0.55
CA ALA A 76 5.61 12.82 -0.20
C ALA A 76 5.14 13.75 -1.34
N GLU A 77 6.00 14.06 -2.30
CA GLU A 77 5.66 14.91 -3.46
C GLU A 77 4.51 14.30 -4.26
N ALA A 78 3.49 15.12 -4.56
CA ALA A 78 2.28 14.67 -5.24
C ALA A 78 2.58 14.04 -6.60
N GLN A 79 3.57 14.57 -7.33
CA GLN A 79 3.97 14.06 -8.65
C GLN A 79 4.45 12.61 -8.57
N TRP A 80 5.24 12.26 -7.56
CA TRP A 80 5.73 10.89 -7.40
C TRP A 80 4.59 9.94 -7.02
N ARG A 81 3.71 10.38 -6.10
CA ARG A 81 2.55 9.61 -5.61
C ARG A 81 1.49 9.38 -6.68
N GLN A 82 1.35 10.28 -7.64
CA GLN A 82 0.35 10.15 -8.70
C GLN A 82 0.58 8.91 -9.58
N GLN A 83 1.82 8.42 -9.68
CA GLN A 83 2.20 7.23 -10.45
C GLN A 83 1.45 5.96 -10.02
N PHE A 84 0.94 5.90 -8.80
CA PHE A 84 0.20 4.74 -8.28
C PHE A 84 -1.27 4.73 -8.69
N THR A 85 -1.83 5.87 -9.08
CA THR A 85 -3.25 6.03 -9.39
C THR A 85 -3.66 5.13 -10.56
N GLY A 86 -4.79 4.44 -10.42
CA GLY A 86 -5.34 3.50 -11.40
C GLY A 86 -4.72 2.10 -11.37
N LYS A 87 -3.55 1.92 -10.73
CA LYS A 87 -2.94 0.59 -10.56
C LYS A 87 -3.73 -0.24 -9.54
N SER A 88 -3.57 -1.56 -9.59
CA SER A 88 -4.21 -2.52 -8.68
C SER A 88 -3.30 -3.73 -8.49
N ALA A 89 -3.73 -4.73 -7.72
CA ALA A 89 -2.96 -5.96 -7.52
C ALA A 89 -2.62 -6.69 -8.82
N ALA A 90 -3.44 -6.56 -9.87
CA ALA A 90 -3.21 -7.14 -11.19
C ALA A 90 -2.08 -6.46 -11.97
N HIS A 91 -1.72 -5.21 -11.60
CA HIS A 91 -0.66 -4.47 -12.25
C HIS A 91 0.70 -4.77 -11.59
N PRO A 92 1.79 -4.71 -12.38
CA PRO A 92 3.12 -4.60 -11.80
C PRO A 92 3.24 -3.24 -11.09
N ILE A 93 3.78 -3.28 -9.86
CA ILE A 93 4.06 -2.10 -9.03
C ILE A 93 5.46 -2.31 -8.49
N LYS A 94 6.46 -2.01 -9.32
CA LYS A 94 7.87 -2.22 -8.99
C LYS A 94 8.70 -0.97 -9.31
N LEU A 95 9.57 -0.60 -8.37
CA LEU A 95 10.50 0.52 -8.54
C LEU A 95 11.43 0.26 -9.73
N ASN A 96 11.74 1.31 -10.50
CA ASN A 96 12.56 1.28 -11.71
C ASN A 96 11.99 0.42 -12.87
N LYS A 97 10.72 0.00 -12.75
CA LYS A 97 9.97 -0.62 -13.86
C LYS A 97 8.68 0.12 -14.11
N ASP A 98 7.85 0.25 -13.07
CA ASP A 98 6.50 0.82 -13.16
C ASP A 98 6.36 2.13 -12.40
N ILE A 99 7.24 2.35 -11.42
CA ILE A 99 7.32 3.54 -10.58
C ILE A 99 8.74 4.10 -10.71
N GLN A 100 8.84 5.37 -11.05
CA GLN A 100 10.10 6.09 -11.15
C GLN A 100 10.74 6.27 -9.77
N ASN A 101 12.07 6.21 -9.75
CA ASN A 101 12.85 6.49 -8.55
C ASN A 101 13.12 8.00 -8.42
N ILE A 102 13.32 8.46 -7.19
CA ILE A 102 13.82 9.79 -6.90
C ILE A 102 15.29 9.68 -6.45
N GLY A 103 16.16 10.49 -7.05
CA GLY A 103 17.56 10.55 -6.65
C GLY A 103 17.70 10.93 -5.17
N GLY A 104 18.49 10.18 -4.39
CA GLY A 104 18.65 10.42 -2.95
C GLY A 104 17.58 9.76 -2.06
N ALA A 105 16.44 9.32 -2.61
CA ALA A 105 15.34 8.71 -1.86
C ALA A 105 15.11 7.23 -2.20
N THR A 106 16.09 6.54 -2.82
CA THR A 106 15.91 5.20 -3.40
C THR A 106 15.31 4.17 -2.46
N LEU A 107 15.74 4.15 -1.19
CA LEU A 107 15.25 3.20 -0.21
C LEU A 107 13.77 3.47 0.13
N SER A 108 13.43 4.73 0.38
CA SER A 108 12.07 5.18 0.67
C SER A 108 11.13 4.93 -0.52
N CYS A 109 11.56 5.25 -1.75
CA CYS A 109 10.80 4.95 -2.96
C CYS A 109 10.54 3.44 -3.09
N LYS A 110 11.55 2.61 -2.84
CA LYS A 110 11.41 1.14 -2.91
C LYS A 110 10.39 0.66 -1.89
N HIS A 111 10.57 1.01 -0.63
CA HIS A 111 9.73 0.49 0.45
C HIS A 111 8.30 0.98 0.37
N LEU A 112 8.06 2.24 0.01
CA LEU A 112 6.69 2.70 -0.26
C LEU A 112 6.08 2.02 -1.48
N THR A 113 6.84 1.80 -2.56
CA THR A 113 6.35 1.05 -3.73
C THR A 113 5.93 -0.37 -3.35
N ASP A 114 6.79 -1.07 -2.62
CA ASP A 114 6.55 -2.41 -2.07
C ASP A 114 5.31 -2.40 -1.14
N GLY A 115 5.17 -1.36 -0.31
CA GLY A 115 4.07 -1.17 0.64
C GLY A 115 2.73 -0.94 -0.03
N VAL A 116 2.69 -0.11 -1.06
CA VAL A 116 1.48 0.12 -1.87
C VAL A 116 1.08 -1.17 -2.59
N LYS A 117 2.05 -1.95 -3.11
CA LYS A 117 1.77 -3.28 -3.67
C LYS A 117 1.20 -4.23 -2.62
N ARG A 118 1.73 -4.24 -1.40
CA ARG A 118 1.22 -5.03 -0.28
C ARG A 118 -0.26 -4.73 -0.02
N VAL A 119 -0.62 -3.45 0.08
CA VAL A 119 -2.01 -3.04 0.32
C VAL A 119 -2.94 -3.43 -0.83
N ALA A 120 -2.50 -3.27 -2.08
CA ALA A 120 -3.29 -3.69 -3.23
C ALA A 120 -3.56 -5.20 -3.22
N VAL A 121 -2.56 -6.01 -2.88
CA VAL A 121 -2.70 -7.48 -2.75
C VAL A 121 -3.56 -7.86 -1.56
N PHE A 122 -3.43 -7.17 -0.42
CA PHE A 122 -4.28 -7.35 0.74
C PHE A 122 -5.76 -7.16 0.39
N TYR A 123 -6.09 -6.14 -0.40
CA TYR A 123 -7.46 -5.95 -0.88
C TYR A 123 -7.99 -7.18 -1.63
N GLU A 124 -7.24 -7.71 -2.60
CA GLU A 124 -7.67 -8.87 -3.39
C GLU A 124 -7.85 -10.12 -2.53
N LEU A 125 -6.96 -10.35 -1.57
CA LEU A 125 -6.96 -11.57 -0.76
C LEU A 125 -7.97 -11.53 0.40
N ALA A 126 -8.17 -10.36 1.02
CA ALA A 126 -8.93 -10.24 2.26
C ALA A 126 -10.22 -9.42 2.12
N LEU A 127 -10.23 -8.33 1.35
CA LEU A 127 -11.35 -7.37 1.36
C LEU A 127 -12.35 -7.57 0.21
N LYS A 128 -11.87 -7.98 -0.96
CA LYS A 128 -12.72 -8.28 -2.12
C LYS A 128 -13.67 -9.44 -1.87
N PRO A 129 -13.25 -10.57 -1.26
CA PRO A 129 -14.18 -11.66 -0.94
C PRO A 129 -15.29 -11.22 0.03
N LEU A 130 -14.96 -10.39 1.02
CA LEU A 130 -15.93 -9.83 1.98
C LEU A 130 -16.94 -8.89 1.31
N SER A 131 -16.49 -8.11 0.33
CA SER A 131 -17.35 -7.18 -0.40
C SER A 131 -18.28 -7.87 -1.41
N SER A 132 -17.86 -9.01 -1.96
CA SER A 132 -18.71 -9.85 -2.83
C SER A 132 -19.76 -10.62 -2.03
N ALA A 133 -19.42 -11.12 -0.84
CA ALA A 133 -20.36 -11.82 0.03
C ALA A 133 -21.51 -10.91 0.53
N ALA A 134 -21.26 -9.61 0.68
CA ALA A 134 -22.27 -8.65 1.10
C ALA A 134 -23.28 -8.26 0.00
N LYS A 135 -22.98 -8.51 -1.28
CA LYS A 135 -23.90 -8.23 -2.41
C LYS A 135 -24.88 -9.37 -2.71
N VAL A 136 -24.70 -10.53 -2.07
CA VAL A 136 -25.59 -11.69 -2.20
C VAL A 136 -26.50 -11.72 -0.97
N LYS A 137 -27.44 -10.78 -0.89
CA LYS A 137 -28.57 -10.80 0.03
C LYS A 137 -29.69 -9.90 -0.49
#